data_AF-A0A1J3F076-F1
#
_entry.id   AF-A0A1J3F076-F1
#
_cell.length_a   1.000
_cell.length_b   1.000
_cell.length_c   1.000
_cell.angle_alpha   90.00
_cell.angle_beta   90.00
_cell.angle_gamma   90.00
#
_symmetry.space_group_name_H-M   'P 1'
#
loop_
_entity.id
_entity.type
_entity.pdbx_description
1 polymer ?
#
loop_
_entity_poly.entity_id
_entity_poly.type
_entity_poly.pdbx_seq_one_letter_code
_entity_poly.pdbx_strand_id
1 'polypeptide(L)'
;FAVHRFKHRFSDIKSIKQYLEEKEFKLNTDGGILKDGLLLQVSTISEKLAVEFADGVTETIPASYIEFTQRLVLPQFKDVPCHEIKEIHRRDAFEVDSANNIMESTRFILRYVEVNGSRGLNL
;
A
#
# COMPACT_ATOMS: atom_id res chain seq x y z
N PHE A 1 -1.42 7.58 4.07
CA PHE A 1 -1.00 8.18 5.35
C PHE A 1 0.50 8.37 5.40
N ALA A 2 0.97 9.55 5.81
CA ALA A 2 2.39 9.80 6.07
C ALA A 2 2.73 9.40 7.52
N VAL A 3 3.29 8.21 7.71
CA VAL A 3 3.45 7.59 9.03
C VAL A 3 4.43 8.35 9.91
N HIS A 4 5.46 8.99 9.35
CA HIS A 4 6.42 9.79 10.12
C HIS A 4 5.80 11.01 10.83
N ARG A 5 4.52 11.32 10.57
CA ARG A 5 3.74 12.35 11.27
C ARG A 5 2.92 11.81 12.43
N PHE A 6 2.86 10.50 12.59
CA PHE A 6 2.21 9.86 13.74
C PHE A 6 3.08 9.95 14.98
N LYS A 7 2.48 9.67 16.14
CA LYS A 7 3.16 9.71 17.43
C LYS A 7 3.61 8.32 17.86
N HIS A 8 4.60 8.28 18.75
CA HIS A 8 5.08 7.06 19.40
C HIS A 8 5.54 6.02 18.37
N ARG A 9 5.30 4.73 18.64
CA ARG A 9 5.72 3.64 17.75
C ARG A 9 5.15 3.73 16.33
N PHE A 10 3.98 4.34 16.15
CA PHE A 10 3.34 4.43 14.84
C PHE A 10 4.00 5.44 13.90
N SER A 11 5.02 6.18 14.36
CA SER A 11 5.86 6.99 13.46
C SER A 11 6.80 6.16 12.57
N ASP A 12 6.88 4.84 12.81
CA ASP A 12 7.65 3.87 12.03
C ASP A 12 6.72 2.99 11.20
N ILE A 13 6.97 2.92 9.89
CA ILE A 13 6.20 2.12 8.94
C ILE A 13 6.25 0.63 9.27
N LYS A 14 7.32 0.14 9.90
CA LYS A 14 7.40 -1.26 10.37
C LYS A 14 6.36 -1.56 11.43
N SER A 15 6.14 -0.61 12.36
CA SER A 15 5.11 -0.74 13.38
C SER A 15 3.71 -0.69 12.79
N ILE A 16 3.49 0.14 11.76
CA ILE A 16 2.21 0.18 11.03
C ILE A 16 1.95 -1.15 10.33
N LYS A 17 2.94 -1.67 9.60
CA LYS A 17 2.84 -2.97 8.93
C LYS A 17 2.47 -4.08 9.91
N GLN A 18 3.25 -4.23 10.99
CA GLN A 18 3.01 -5.26 12.00
C GLN A 18 1.59 -5.14 12.57
N TYR A 19 1.15 -3.92 12.88
CA TYR A 19 -0.19 -3.68 13.40
C TYR A 19 -1.28 -4.08 12.40
N LEU A 20 -1.11 -3.81 11.11
CA LEU A 20 -2.08 -4.19 10.08
C LEU A 20 -2.15 -5.73 9.93
N GLU A 21 -1.01 -6.41 9.96
CA GLU A 21 -0.93 -7.88 9.91
C GLU A 21 -1.57 -8.52 11.15
N GLU A 22 -1.32 -7.99 12.35
CA GLU A 22 -1.99 -8.40 13.60
C GLU A 22 -3.51 -8.22 13.55
N LYS A 23 -4.01 -7.31 12.70
CA LYS A 23 -5.42 -7.07 12.44
C LYS A 23 -5.96 -7.82 11.22
N GLU A 24 -5.17 -8.75 10.69
CA GLU A 24 -5.53 -9.62 9.57
C GLU A 24 -5.83 -8.85 8.26
N PHE A 25 -5.36 -7.60 8.15
CA PHE A 25 -5.40 -6.89 6.88
C PHE A 25 -4.39 -7.50 5.91
N LYS A 26 -4.84 -7.81 4.70
CA LYS A 26 -3.96 -8.23 3.60
C LYS A 26 -3.22 -7.03 3.03
N LEU A 27 -1.92 -7.16 2.87
CA LEU A 27 -1.05 -6.12 2.33
C LEU A 27 -0.58 -6.50 0.92
N ASN A 28 -0.35 -5.50 0.07
CA ASN A 28 0.20 -5.71 -1.26
C ASN A 28 1.64 -6.27 -1.19
N THR A 29 2.04 -7.08 -2.18
CA THR A 29 3.33 -7.81 -2.25
C THR A 29 3.60 -8.74 -1.07
N ASP A 30 2.54 -9.41 -0.58
CA ASP A 30 2.54 -10.44 0.48
C ASP A 30 3.29 -10.03 1.76
N GLY A 31 3.15 -8.75 2.15
CA GLY A 31 3.66 -8.25 3.43
C GLY A 31 5.10 -7.76 3.37
N GLY A 32 5.56 -7.19 2.25
CA GLY A 32 6.82 -6.45 2.17
C GLY A 32 6.68 -4.96 2.53
N ILE A 33 7.80 -4.32 2.94
CA ILE A 33 7.93 -2.85 2.86
C ILE A 33 8.66 -2.56 1.56
N LEU A 34 7.98 -1.87 0.63
CA LEU A 34 8.61 -1.36 -0.58
C LEU A 34 9.55 -0.23 -0.18
N LYS A 35 10.78 -0.25 -0.69
CA LYS A 35 11.82 0.69 -0.33
C LYS A 35 12.53 1.19 -1.58
N ASP A 36 12.29 2.46 -1.90
CA ASP A 36 12.96 3.16 -2.99
C ASP A 36 13.71 4.38 -2.46
N GLY A 37 15.01 4.16 -2.23
CA GLY A 37 15.91 5.14 -1.63
C GLY A 37 15.50 5.51 -0.21
N LEU A 38 14.91 6.70 -0.06
CA LEU A 38 14.49 7.31 1.21
C LEU A 38 12.97 7.34 1.41
N LEU A 39 12.23 6.63 0.56
CA LEU A 39 10.80 6.44 0.64
C LEU A 39 10.51 4.98 0.99
N LEU A 40 9.72 4.76 2.05
CA LEU A 40 9.21 3.44 2.41
C LEU A 40 7.69 3.44 2.25
N GLN A 41 7.13 2.37 1.70
CA GLN A 41 5.70 2.27 1.41
C GLN A 41 5.14 0.89 1.81
N VAL A 42 3.88 0.89 2.24
CA VAL A 42 3.04 -0.29 2.50
C VAL A 42 1.62 0.08 2.10
N SER A 43 0.89 -0.83 1.44
CA SER A 43 -0.52 -0.64 1.14
C SER A 43 -1.34 -1.87 1.49
N THR A 44 -2.63 -1.67 1.79
CA THR A 44 -3.60 -2.77 1.85
C THR A 44 -3.89 -3.29 0.44
N ILE A 45 -4.37 -4.52 0.32
CA ILE A 45 -5.02 -4.98 -0.90
C ILE A 45 -6.38 -4.29 -1.01
N SER A 46 -6.75 -3.89 -2.22
CA SER A 46 -8.05 -3.27 -2.48
C SER A 46 -9.20 -4.22 -2.18
N GLU A 47 -10.25 -3.69 -1.55
CA GLU A 47 -11.51 -4.39 -1.43
C GLU A 47 -12.18 -4.55 -2.80
N LYS A 48 -13.21 -5.39 -2.87
CA LYS A 48 -13.98 -5.61 -4.09
C LYS A 48 -15.44 -5.28 -3.85
N LEU A 49 -16.06 -4.61 -4.81
CA LEU A 49 -17.46 -4.18 -4.75
C LEU A 49 -18.21 -4.65 -5.98
N ALA A 50 -19.45 -5.09 -5.79
CA ALA A 50 -20.37 -5.34 -6.89
C ALA A 50 -20.95 -4.00 -7.38
N VAL A 51 -20.90 -3.75 -8.69
CA VAL A 51 -21.41 -2.54 -9.32
C VAL A 51 -22.26 -2.92 -10.51
N GLU A 52 -23.47 -2.36 -10.59
CA GLU A 52 -24.34 -2.44 -11.75
C GLU A 52 -23.93 -1.38 -12.77
N PHE A 53 -23.63 -1.82 -13.99
CA PHE A 53 -23.26 -0.98 -15.12
C PHE A 53 -24.51 -0.46 -15.84
N ALA A 54 -24.33 0.54 -16.71
CA ALA A 54 -25.43 1.22 -17.38
C ALA A 54 -26.27 0.33 -18.31
N ASP A 55 -25.75 -0.84 -18.69
CA ASP A 55 -26.44 -1.88 -19.46
C ASP A 55 -27.21 -2.89 -18.58
N GLY A 56 -27.21 -2.70 -17.26
CA GLY A 56 -27.86 -3.56 -16.28
C GLY A 56 -27.05 -4.78 -15.85
N VAL A 57 -25.80 -4.93 -16.33
CA VAL A 57 -24.92 -6.03 -15.90
C VAL A 57 -24.25 -5.67 -14.59
N THR A 58 -24.27 -6.58 -13.61
CA THR A 58 -23.52 -6.41 -12.34
C THR A 58 -22.20 -7.15 -12.41
N GLU A 59 -21.09 -6.43 -12.24
CA GLU A 59 -19.75 -7.01 -12.18
C GLU A 59 -19.06 -6.63 -10.86
N THR A 60 -18.10 -7.46 -10.44
CA THR A 60 -17.24 -7.13 -9.30
C THR A 60 -16.06 -6.28 -9.79
N ILE A 61 -15.79 -5.15 -9.14
CA ILE A 61 -14.67 -4.24 -9.45
C ILE A 61 -13.78 -4.00 -8.21
N PRO A 62 -12.48 -3.65 -8.36
CA PRO A 62 -11.68 -3.20 -7.23
C PRO A 62 -12.22 -1.88 -6.72
N ALA A 63 -12.18 -1.71 -5.41
CA ALA A 63 -12.52 -0.49 -4.72
C ALA A 63 -11.26 0.35 -4.51
N SER A 64 -11.19 1.00 -3.34
CA SER A 64 -9.98 1.69 -2.90
C SER A 64 -9.06 0.75 -2.12
N TYR A 65 -7.82 1.20 -1.91
CA TYR A 65 -6.89 0.66 -0.92
C TYR A 65 -6.36 1.82 -0.07
N ILE A 66 -5.73 1.49 1.05
CA ILE A 66 -5.07 2.47 1.91
C ILE A 66 -3.56 2.30 1.77
N GLU A 67 -2.88 3.39 1.45
CA GLU A 67 -1.42 3.45 1.41
C GLU A 67 -0.85 4.13 2.66
N PHE A 68 0.28 3.65 3.15
CA PHE A 68 1.08 4.20 4.23
C PHE A 68 2.50 4.43 3.73
N THR A 69 3.06 5.60 4.02
CA THR A 69 4.37 6.02 3.52
C THR A 69 5.22 6.61 4.64
N GLN A 70 6.52 6.36 4.62
CA GLN A 70 7.51 6.99 5.49
C GLN A 70 8.58 7.65 4.64
N ARG A 71 8.69 8.98 4.78
CA ARG A 71 9.75 9.77 4.14
C ARG A 71 10.90 9.94 5.12
N LEU A 72 12.04 9.34 4.80
CA LEU A 72 13.24 9.44 5.62
C LEU A 72 13.89 10.82 5.47
N VAL A 73 14.64 11.21 6.51
CA VAL A 73 15.41 12.47 6.53
C VAL A 73 16.51 12.38 5.48
N LEU A 74 16.71 13.46 4.72
CA LEU A 74 17.75 13.55 3.72
C LEU A 74 19.14 13.55 4.39
N PRO A 75 20.17 12.93 3.80
CA PRO A 75 21.49 12.78 4.44
C PRO A 75 22.13 14.09 4.91
N GLN A 76 21.90 15.19 4.20
CA GLN A 76 22.40 16.52 4.57
C GLN A 76 21.79 17.10 5.85
N PHE A 77 20.68 16.54 6.34
CA PHE A 77 20.00 16.96 7.57
C PHE A 77 20.13 15.92 8.68
N LYS A 78 21.05 14.95 8.56
CA LYS A 78 21.23 13.86 9.55
C LYS A 78 21.54 14.36 10.97
N ASP A 79 22.21 15.51 11.07
CA ASP A 79 22.66 16.10 12.34
C ASP A 79 21.64 17.09 12.93
N VAL A 80 20.51 17.35 12.23
CA VAL A 80 19.43 18.17 12.74
C VAL A 80 18.73 17.42 13.89
N PRO A 81 18.56 18.03 15.07
CA PRO A 81 17.87 17.39 16.18
C PRO A 81 16.47 16.89 15.78
N CYS A 82 16.08 15.70 16.24
CA CYS A 82 14.81 15.07 15.85
C CYS A 82 13.58 15.97 16.04
N HIS A 83 13.59 16.84 17.06
CA HIS A 83 12.49 17.76 17.35
C HIS A 83 12.44 18.99 16.42
N GLU A 84 13.50 19.24 15.65
CA GLU A 84 13.60 20.30 14.64
C GLU A 84 13.39 19.78 13.21
N ILE A 85 13.25 18.46 13.03
CA ILE A 85 13.00 17.85 11.72
C ILE A 85 11.63 18.30 11.19
N LYS A 86 11.64 18.89 9.99
CA LYS A 86 10.46 19.34 9.24
C LYS A 86 10.32 18.53 7.95
N GLU A 87 9.18 18.63 7.27
CA GLU A 87 8.96 17.94 5.99
C GLU A 87 10.01 18.32 4.93
N ILE A 88 10.46 19.58 4.91
CA ILE A 88 11.53 20.05 4.02
C ILE A 88 12.87 19.32 4.23
N HIS A 89 13.07 18.67 5.38
CA HIS A 89 14.27 17.88 5.66
C HIS A 89 14.14 16.43 5.21
N ARG A 90 12.99 16.02 4.67
CA ARG A 90 12.69 14.64 4.26
C ARG A 90 12.65 14.53 2.75
N ARG A 91 12.78 13.29 2.25
CA ARG A 91 12.63 13.01 0.82
C ARG A 91 11.26 13.46 0.32
N ASP A 92 11.25 14.47 -0.53
CA ASP A 92 10.06 14.91 -1.27
C ASP A 92 9.81 14.02 -2.51
N ALA A 93 8.69 14.15 -3.21
CA ALA A 93 8.32 13.44 -4.46
C ALA A 93 8.03 11.93 -4.37
N PHE A 94 7.38 11.41 -5.42
CA PHE A 94 7.12 9.99 -5.64
C PHE A 94 8.24 9.37 -6.49
N GLU A 95 8.32 8.05 -6.49
CA GLU A 95 9.20 7.26 -7.35
C GLU A 95 8.30 6.36 -8.22
N VAL A 96 8.66 6.21 -9.50
CA VAL A 96 7.80 5.59 -10.53
C VAL A 96 7.66 4.08 -10.32
N ASP A 97 8.74 3.38 -9.98
CA ASP A 97 8.73 1.95 -9.71
C ASP A 97 7.94 1.63 -8.44
N SER A 98 8.09 2.43 -7.38
CA SER A 98 7.22 2.36 -6.19
C SER A 98 5.76 2.60 -6.54
N ALA A 99 5.45 3.61 -7.35
CA ALA A 99 4.07 3.91 -7.73
C ALA A 99 3.44 2.75 -8.52
N ASN A 100 4.19 2.16 -9.46
CA ASN A 100 3.75 0.99 -10.22
C ASN A 100 3.43 -0.20 -9.30
N ASN A 101 4.30 -0.49 -8.33
CA ASN A 101 4.07 -1.58 -7.37
C ASN A 101 2.83 -1.31 -6.51
N ILE A 102 2.59 -0.07 -6.09
CA ILE A 102 1.40 0.29 -5.31
C ILE A 102 0.11 0.16 -6.14
N MET A 103 0.14 0.44 -7.44
CA MET A 103 -1.02 0.24 -8.33
C MET A 103 -1.48 -1.23 -8.39
N GLU A 104 -0.57 -2.19 -8.18
CA GLU A 104 -0.91 -3.61 -8.09
C GLU A 104 -1.83 -3.94 -6.90
N SER A 105 -2.02 -3.03 -5.95
CA SER A 105 -3.02 -3.18 -4.88
C SER A 105 -4.45 -3.31 -5.40
N THR A 106 -4.71 -2.84 -6.63
CA THR A 106 -6.02 -2.96 -7.31
C THR A 106 -6.07 -4.10 -8.33
N ARG A 107 -4.98 -4.85 -8.52
CA ARG A 107 -4.94 -5.90 -9.54
C ARG A 107 -5.95 -6.99 -9.21
N PHE A 108 -6.77 -7.35 -10.19
CA PHE A 108 -7.54 -8.57 -10.17
C PHE A 108 -6.60 -9.77 -10.29
N ILE A 109 -6.32 -10.45 -9.18
CA ILE A 109 -5.94 -11.85 -9.25
C ILE A 109 -7.22 -12.64 -9.46
N LEU A 110 -7.44 -13.13 -10.69
CA LEU A 110 -8.36 -14.22 -10.94
C LEU A 110 -7.79 -15.44 -10.19
N ARG A 111 -8.40 -15.81 -9.06
CA ARG A 111 -8.13 -17.14 -8.50
C ARG A 111 -8.83 -18.12 -9.43
N TYR A 112 -8.06 -18.73 -10.32
CA TYR A 112 -8.50 -19.95 -10.98
C TYR A 112 -8.74 -20.99 -9.89
N VAL A 113 -10.01 -21.29 -9.63
CA VAL A 113 -10.39 -22.51 -8.91
C VAL A 113 -10.48 -23.60 -9.96
N GLU A 114 -9.59 -24.59 -9.90
CA GLU A 114 -9.78 -25.83 -10.65
C GLU A 114 -11.03 -26.53 -10.11
N VAL A 115 -12.18 -26.30 -10.74
CA VAL A 115 -13.35 -27.15 -10.56
C VAL A 115 -13.28 -28.23 -11.61
N ASN A 116 -12.85 -29.43 -11.20
CA ASN A 116 -13.01 -30.69 -11.93
C ASN A 116 -12.74 -30.62 -13.44
N GLY A 117 -11.49 -30.33 -13.83
CA GLY A 117 -10.98 -30.60 -15.18
C GLY A 117 -11.55 -29.74 -16.32
N SER A 118 -12.35 -28.72 -16.03
CA SER A 118 -12.91 -27.83 -17.05
C SER A 118 -12.46 -26.39 -16.80
N ARG A 119 -11.68 -25.81 -17.73
CA ARG A 119 -11.30 -24.40 -17.67
C ARG A 119 -12.52 -23.54 -18.00
N GLY A 120 -13.25 -23.09 -16.99
CA GLY A 120 -14.27 -22.05 -17.10
C GLY A 120 -13.86 -20.81 -16.33
N LEU A 121 -13.98 -19.63 -16.95
CA LEU A 121 -14.05 -18.38 -16.20
C LEU A 121 -15.41 -18.35 -15.50
N ASN A 122 -15.42 -18.14 -14.18
CA ASN A 122 -16.60 -17.57 -13.54
C ASN A 122 -16.45 -16.05 -13.61
N LEU A 123 -17.40 -15.41 -14.30
CA LEU A 123 -17.70 -13.99 -14.15
C LEU A 123 -18.27 -13.77 -12.74
#